data_AF-A0A2I0JXS5-F1
#
_entry.id   AF-A0A2I0JXS5-F1
#
_cell.length_a   1.000
_cell.length_b   1.000
_cell.length_c   1.000
_cell.angle_alpha   90.00
_cell.angle_beta   90.00
_cell.angle_gamma   90.00
#
_symmetry.space_group_name_H-M   'P 1'
#
loop_
_entity.id
_entity.type
_entity.pdbx_description
1 polymer ?
#
loop_
_entity_poly.entity_id
_entity_poly.type
_entity_poly.pdbx_seq_one_letter_code
_entity_poly.pdbx_strand_id
1 'polypeptide(L)'
;MAGFVAGATESLVSSPFELIKLRAQVTSASHVPSSTPSAKAASPFIERLLRGYSPNKSVLNDYVSLLSTLNSKHPNMVGALQEYPWMMTGSGKPPSVCDVKRPLDIVSLEGWKALWRGFRSGVVRDSFFGGLFFSTWQFLHQAMLDWKAVGMDPPPRSNEEVGPLSPVAVSLAAGFSGVVAAAASHCFDTAKSRSQCTVIPKYVAMERRLLKWSRPGNRFERYTGIHPADRIILFHGIWPRMARSGISSFLIVGGYYLFIDQLVSG
;
A
#
# COMPACT_ATOMS: atom_id res chain seq x y z
N MET A 1 -10.40 -5.25 20.87
CA MET A 1 -11.23 -4.49 19.91
C MET A 1 -10.65 -3.12 19.55
N ALA A 2 -10.20 -2.30 20.52
CA ALA A 2 -9.66 -0.96 20.26
C ALA A 2 -8.56 -0.94 19.17
N GLY A 3 -7.60 -1.88 19.21
CA GLY A 3 -6.54 -1.96 18.20
C GLY A 3 -7.03 -2.18 16.76
N PHE A 4 -8.12 -2.93 16.56
CA PHE A 4 -8.71 -3.13 15.23
C PHE A 4 -9.36 -1.84 14.71
N VAL A 5 -10.09 -1.13 15.56
CA VAL A 5 -10.77 0.12 15.19
C VAL A 5 -9.76 1.24 14.93
N ALA A 6 -8.71 1.33 15.75
CA ALA A 6 -7.61 2.25 15.56
C ALA A 6 -6.93 2.03 14.21
N GLY A 7 -6.62 0.77 13.85
CA GLY A 7 -6.04 0.43 12.56
C GLY A 7 -6.93 0.81 11.36
N ALA A 8 -8.24 0.57 11.43
CA ALA A 8 -9.17 1.00 10.38
C ALA A 8 -9.15 2.52 10.17
N THR A 9 -9.09 3.27 11.27
CA THR A 9 -9.04 4.74 11.27
C THR A 9 -7.71 5.24 10.71
N GLU A 10 -6.60 4.63 11.14
CA GLU A 10 -5.26 4.91 10.61
C GLU A 10 -5.25 4.74 9.09
N SER A 11 -5.81 3.64 8.57
CA SER A 11 -5.83 3.40 7.12
C SER A 11 -6.58 4.48 6.34
N LEU A 12 -7.66 5.03 6.90
CA LEU A 12 -8.43 6.10 6.26
C LEU A 12 -7.61 7.38 6.14
N VAL A 13 -6.90 7.74 7.21
CA VAL A 13 -6.10 8.97 7.30
C VAL A 13 -4.78 8.83 6.50
N SER A 14 -4.13 7.67 6.55
CA SER A 14 -2.80 7.46 5.97
C SER A 14 -2.80 7.12 4.48
N SER A 15 -3.91 6.56 3.94
CA SER A 15 -3.98 6.07 2.55
C SER A 15 -3.45 7.05 1.48
N PRO A 16 -3.81 8.36 1.49
CA PRO A 16 -3.30 9.32 0.51
C PRO A 16 -1.78 9.46 0.56
N PHE A 17 -1.20 9.52 1.77
CA PHE A 17 0.23 9.69 1.99
C PHE A 17 1.00 8.42 1.64
N GLU A 18 0.46 7.26 1.99
CA GLU A 18 1.05 5.97 1.65
C GLU A 18 1.12 5.75 0.14
N LEU A 19 0.07 6.12 -0.61
CA LEU A 19 0.09 6.04 -2.07
C LEU A 19 1.26 6.86 -2.64
N ILE A 20 1.41 8.10 -2.20
CA ILE A 20 2.46 9.02 -2.68
C ILE A 20 3.84 8.45 -2.33
N LYS A 21 4.03 8.05 -1.06
CA LYS A 21 5.28 7.46 -0.57
C LYS A 21 5.64 6.22 -1.37
N LEU A 22 4.71 5.29 -1.56
CA LEU A 22 4.98 4.01 -2.19
C LEU A 22 5.33 4.18 -3.67
N ARG A 23 4.63 5.07 -4.38
CA ARG A 23 4.96 5.38 -5.77
C ARG A 23 6.31 6.07 -5.92
N ALA A 24 6.66 6.96 -4.99
CA ALA A 24 8.01 7.54 -4.95
C ALA A 24 9.08 6.47 -4.70
N GLN A 25 8.87 5.57 -3.74
CA GLN A 25 9.79 4.46 -3.46
C GLN A 25 9.98 3.54 -4.66
N VAL A 26 8.90 3.16 -5.34
CA VAL A 26 8.96 2.32 -6.55
C VAL A 26 9.66 3.05 -7.69
N THR A 27 9.42 4.35 -7.84
CA THR A 27 10.12 5.17 -8.85
C THR A 27 11.62 5.25 -8.55
N SER A 28 12.01 5.42 -7.28
CA SER A 28 13.42 5.44 -6.89
C SER A 28 14.12 4.09 -7.05
N ALA A 29 13.40 2.98 -6.81
CA ALA A 29 13.94 1.63 -6.98
C ALA A 29 13.97 1.17 -8.44
N SER A 30 13.17 1.78 -9.32
CA SER A 30 13.13 1.43 -10.73
C SER A 30 14.22 2.18 -11.49
N HIS A 31 15.19 1.47 -12.04
CA HIS A 31 16.08 2.01 -13.07
C HIS A 31 15.28 2.23 -14.35
N VAL A 32 14.58 3.37 -14.43
CA VAL A 32 14.01 3.85 -15.69
C VAL A 32 15.08 4.73 -16.33
N PRO A 33 15.67 4.33 -17.47
CA PRO A 33 16.51 5.24 -18.25
C PRO A 33 15.67 6.48 -18.52
N SER A 34 16.15 7.66 -18.14
CA SER A 34 15.47 8.90 -18.47
C SER A 34 15.34 8.95 -19.98
N SER A 35 14.14 8.75 -20.51
CA SER A 35 13.87 9.04 -21.91
C SER A 35 14.13 10.53 -22.09
N THR A 36 15.16 10.83 -22.88
CA THR A 36 15.44 12.19 -23.35
C THR A 36 14.13 12.78 -23.88
N PRO A 37 13.76 14.02 -23.53
CA PRO A 37 12.54 14.62 -24.04
C PRO A 37 12.66 14.80 -25.56
N SER A 38 12.25 13.77 -26.31
CA SER A 38 12.11 13.86 -27.75
C SER A 38 10.86 14.68 -28.01
N ALA A 39 11.08 15.92 -28.44
CA ALA A 39 10.03 16.83 -28.80
C ALA A 39 9.16 16.24 -29.92
N LYS A 40 7.84 16.31 -29.68
CA LYS A 40 6.72 16.25 -30.63
C LYS A 40 6.07 14.88 -30.91
N ALA A 41 4.73 14.98 -31.01
CA ALA A 41 3.72 13.96 -31.33
C ALA A 41 3.06 13.21 -30.16
N ALA A 42 2.83 13.88 -29.02
CA ALA A 42 1.74 13.48 -28.11
C ALA A 42 0.56 14.46 -28.30
N SER A 43 -0.68 13.96 -28.32
CA SER A 43 -1.87 14.82 -28.30
C SER A 43 -1.81 15.77 -27.07
N PRO A 44 -2.30 17.03 -27.18
CA PRO A 44 -2.30 17.98 -26.05
C PRO A 44 -3.02 17.43 -24.81
N PHE A 45 -3.94 16.48 -25.00
CA PHE A 45 -4.60 15.75 -23.92
C PHE A 45 -3.64 14.80 -23.17
N ILE A 46 -2.82 14.04 -23.90
CA ILE A 46 -1.81 13.13 -23.31
C ILE A 46 -0.72 13.96 -22.62
N GLU A 47 -0.23 15.03 -23.25
CA GLU A 47 0.79 15.89 -22.66
C GLU A 47 0.34 16.54 -21.34
N ARG A 48 -0.96 16.87 -21.24
CA ARG A 48 -1.57 17.38 -20.01
C ARG A 48 -1.71 16.32 -18.91
N LEU A 49 -1.95 15.06 -19.27
CA LEU A 49 -2.22 13.97 -18.33
C LEU A 49 -0.95 13.20 -17.91
N LEU A 50 0.03 13.08 -18.82
CA LEU A 50 1.28 12.35 -18.67
C LEU A 50 2.43 13.24 -19.17
N ARG A 51 2.78 14.24 -18.36
CA ARG A 51 3.77 15.25 -18.75
C ARG A 51 5.14 14.61 -19.02
N GLY A 52 5.64 14.75 -20.24
CA GLY A 52 6.95 14.22 -20.65
C GLY A 52 6.95 12.74 -21.04
N TYR A 53 5.78 12.10 -21.14
CA TYR A 53 5.67 10.72 -21.58
C TYR A 53 5.72 10.60 -23.11
N SER A 54 6.57 9.71 -23.62
CA SER A 54 6.62 9.37 -25.04
C SER A 54 5.90 8.03 -25.29
N PRO A 55 4.81 7.98 -26.07
CA PRO A 55 4.11 6.75 -26.37
C PRO A 55 4.98 5.77 -27.18
N ASN A 56 4.77 4.47 -26.98
CA ASN A 56 5.48 3.45 -27.73
C ASN A 56 5.00 3.42 -29.19
N LYS A 57 5.73 4.11 -30.06
CA LYS A 57 5.39 4.24 -31.48
C LYS A 57 5.43 2.92 -32.23
N SER A 58 6.32 1.98 -31.87
CA SER A 58 6.40 0.67 -32.55
C SER A 58 5.11 -0.11 -32.38
N VAL A 59 4.69 -0.30 -31.12
CA VAL A 59 3.48 -1.07 -30.80
C VAL A 59 2.22 -0.38 -31.36
N LEU A 60 2.19 0.96 -31.30
CA LEU A 60 1.10 1.73 -31.87
C LEU A 60 1.01 1.56 -33.40
N ASN A 61 2.14 1.55 -34.10
CA ASN A 61 2.18 1.31 -35.55
C ASN A 61 1.70 -0.10 -35.90
N ASP A 62 2.03 -1.10 -35.08
CA ASP A 62 1.56 -2.48 -35.27
C ASP A 62 0.02 -2.56 -35.15
N TYR A 63 -0.57 -1.90 -34.15
CA TYR A 63 -2.03 -1.80 -34.01
C TYR A 63 -2.68 -1.09 -35.20
N VAL A 64 -2.07 -0.01 -35.67
CA VAL A 64 -2.55 0.75 -36.83
C VAL A 64 -2.47 -0.09 -38.11
N SER A 65 -1.38 -0.86 -38.28
CA SER A 65 -1.22 -1.80 -39.38
C SER A 65 -2.33 -2.86 -39.37
N LEU A 66 -2.62 -3.45 -38.20
CA LEU A 66 -3.74 -4.40 -38.06
C LEU A 66 -5.09 -3.77 -38.37
N LEU A 67 -5.36 -2.57 -37.84
CA LEU A 67 -6.63 -1.88 -38.06
C LEU A 67 -6.79 -1.37 -39.49
N SER A 68 -5.70 -1.12 -40.23
CA SER A 68 -5.76 -0.70 -41.63
C SER A 68 -6.36 -1.77 -42.56
N THR A 69 -6.35 -3.04 -42.12
CA THR A 69 -7.04 -4.14 -42.81
C THR A 69 -8.56 -4.03 -42.74
N LEU A 70 -9.09 -3.35 -41.72
CA LEU A 70 -10.49 -3.01 -41.61
C LEU A 70 -10.70 -1.71 -42.40
N ASN A 71 -11.46 -1.77 -43.49
CA ASN A 71 -11.74 -0.68 -44.45
C ASN A 71 -12.21 0.63 -43.79
N SER A 72 -11.29 1.37 -43.19
CA SER A 72 -11.55 2.54 -42.36
C SER A 72 -10.96 3.77 -43.03
N LYS A 73 -11.83 4.63 -43.55
CA LYS A 73 -11.50 5.92 -44.19
C LYS A 73 -11.04 6.99 -43.17
N HIS A 74 -10.22 6.64 -42.17
CA HIS A 74 -9.74 7.64 -41.20
C HIS A 74 -8.36 8.16 -41.59
N PRO A 75 -8.22 9.44 -41.98
CA PRO A 75 -6.96 9.99 -42.52
C PRO A 75 -5.84 10.09 -41.47
N ASN A 76 -6.15 10.04 -40.18
CA ASN A 76 -5.17 10.05 -39.08
C ASN A 76 -5.57 9.08 -37.96
N MET A 77 -5.47 7.78 -38.26
CA MET A 77 -5.83 6.71 -37.31
C MET A 77 -4.95 6.70 -36.05
N VAL A 78 -3.66 7.04 -36.18
CA VAL A 78 -2.71 7.14 -35.05
C VAL A 78 -3.18 8.21 -34.05
N GLY A 79 -3.50 9.41 -34.54
CA GLY A 79 -3.98 10.51 -33.70
C GLY A 79 -5.30 10.18 -33.02
N ALA A 80 -6.25 9.61 -33.77
CA ALA A 80 -7.55 9.20 -33.24
C ALA A 80 -7.41 8.14 -32.14
N LEU A 81 -6.53 7.13 -32.32
CA LEU A 81 -6.26 6.14 -31.27
C LEU A 81 -5.66 6.78 -30.03
N GLN A 82 -4.71 7.70 -30.17
CA GLN A 82 -4.09 8.39 -29.04
C GLN A 82 -5.08 9.25 -28.22
N GLU A 83 -6.19 9.70 -28.80
CA GLU A 83 -7.24 10.39 -28.05
C GLU A 83 -7.98 9.47 -27.08
N TYR A 84 -7.98 8.14 -27.32
CA TYR A 84 -8.63 7.19 -26.44
C TYR A 84 -7.79 6.91 -25.18
N PRO A 85 -8.40 6.95 -23.97
CA PRO A 85 -7.69 6.72 -22.72
C PRO A 85 -6.97 5.37 -22.61
N TRP A 86 -7.48 4.30 -23.23
CA TRP A 86 -6.81 3.00 -23.19
C TRP A 86 -5.57 2.95 -24.11
N MET A 87 -5.48 3.82 -25.12
CA MET A 87 -4.38 3.92 -26.08
C MET A 87 -3.40 5.06 -25.80
N MET A 88 -3.57 5.79 -24.69
CA MET A 88 -2.71 6.93 -24.33
C MET A 88 -1.21 6.56 -24.24
N THR A 89 -0.88 5.29 -23.96
CA THR A 89 0.51 4.79 -23.90
C THR A 89 1.02 4.24 -25.24
N GLY A 90 0.15 4.15 -26.25
CA GLY A 90 0.41 3.48 -27.53
C GLY A 90 0.31 1.95 -27.48
N SER A 91 0.27 1.34 -26.29
CA SER A 91 0.35 -0.12 -26.10
C SER A 91 -0.92 -0.78 -25.56
N GLY A 92 -1.97 -0.01 -25.30
CA GLY A 92 -3.15 -0.51 -24.58
C GLY A 92 -2.93 -0.73 -23.07
N LYS A 93 -1.67 -0.64 -22.60
CA LYS A 93 -1.32 -0.89 -21.20
C LYS A 93 -1.49 0.38 -20.35
N PRO A 94 -1.84 0.24 -19.06
CA PRO A 94 -1.87 1.38 -18.15
C PRO A 94 -0.49 2.05 -18.07
N PRO A 95 -0.44 3.38 -17.82
CA PRO A 95 0.82 4.09 -17.61
C PRO A 95 1.64 3.49 -16.47
N SER A 96 2.97 3.62 -16.54
CA SER A 96 3.81 3.19 -15.43
C SER A 96 3.62 4.11 -14.23
N VAL A 97 3.81 3.57 -13.03
CA VAL A 97 3.88 4.38 -11.80
C VAL A 97 4.95 5.45 -11.90
N CYS A 98 6.07 5.12 -12.55
CA CYS A 98 7.21 6.01 -12.71
C CYS A 98 6.88 7.24 -13.58
N ASP A 99 5.83 7.15 -14.39
CA ASP A 99 5.37 8.25 -15.26
C ASP A 99 4.47 9.24 -14.49
N VAL A 100 3.93 8.83 -13.33
CA VAL A 100 2.99 9.62 -12.52
C VAL A 100 3.64 9.99 -11.19
N LYS A 101 4.61 10.92 -11.25
CA LYS A 101 5.48 11.25 -10.11
C LYS A 101 4.84 12.19 -9.10
N ARG A 102 4.07 13.19 -9.54
CA ARG A 102 3.57 14.25 -8.66
C ARG A 102 2.16 13.95 -8.19
N PRO A 103 1.78 14.32 -6.95
CA PRO A 103 0.41 14.16 -6.46
C PRO A 103 -0.64 14.82 -7.37
N LEU A 104 -0.32 15.98 -7.95
CA LEU A 104 -1.18 16.67 -8.92
C LEU A 104 -1.39 15.85 -10.20
N ASP A 105 -0.38 15.11 -10.66
CA ASP A 105 -0.48 14.24 -11.83
C ASP A 105 -1.37 13.02 -11.52
N ILE A 106 -1.33 12.50 -10.28
CA ILE A 106 -2.23 11.44 -9.82
C ILE A 106 -3.69 11.93 -9.88
N VAL A 107 -3.97 13.11 -9.35
CA VAL A 107 -5.33 13.66 -9.31
C VAL A 107 -5.82 14.03 -10.71
N SER A 108 -4.96 14.56 -11.59
CA SER A 108 -5.35 14.94 -12.94
C SER A 108 -5.69 13.73 -13.81
N LEU A 109 -4.89 12.66 -13.71
CA LEU A 109 -4.98 11.43 -14.48
C LEU A 109 -6.03 10.45 -13.93
N GLU A 110 -5.98 10.16 -12.64
CA GLU A 110 -6.76 9.10 -11.99
C GLU A 110 -7.94 9.62 -11.16
N GLY A 111 -7.92 10.91 -10.82
CA GLY A 111 -8.95 11.57 -10.00
C GLY A 111 -8.71 11.46 -8.50
N TRP A 112 -9.46 12.23 -7.72
CA TRP A 112 -9.34 12.30 -6.24
C TRP A 112 -9.50 10.94 -5.54
N LYS A 113 -10.39 10.08 -6.04
CA LYS A 113 -10.61 8.74 -5.47
C LYS A 113 -9.39 7.84 -5.58
N ALA A 114 -8.44 8.14 -6.46
CA ALA A 114 -7.20 7.38 -6.58
C ALA A 114 -6.33 7.48 -5.32
N LEU A 115 -6.44 8.55 -4.53
CA LEU A 115 -5.69 8.71 -3.27
C LEU A 115 -6.03 7.62 -2.23
N TRP A 116 -7.21 7.01 -2.33
CA TRP A 116 -7.63 5.86 -1.51
C TRP A 116 -7.54 4.53 -2.27
N ARG A 117 -6.67 4.44 -3.29
CA ARG A 117 -6.38 3.18 -3.97
C ARG A 117 -5.81 2.18 -2.96
N GLY A 118 -6.30 0.95 -3.00
CA GLY A 118 -5.90 -0.10 -2.06
C GLY A 118 -6.52 0.04 -0.65
N PHE A 119 -7.45 0.97 -0.44
CA PHE A 119 -8.06 1.22 0.87
C PHE A 119 -8.64 -0.03 1.54
N ARG A 120 -9.29 -0.93 0.78
CA ARG A 120 -9.85 -2.19 1.34
C ARG A 120 -8.78 -3.06 1.97
N SER A 121 -7.70 -3.33 1.23
CA SER A 121 -6.57 -4.11 1.72
C SER A 121 -5.87 -3.38 2.86
N GLY A 122 -5.80 -2.06 2.80
CA GLY A 122 -5.31 -1.21 3.88
C GLY A 122 -6.08 -1.36 5.19
N VAL A 123 -7.41 -1.23 5.14
CA VAL A 123 -8.25 -1.36 6.34
C VAL A 123 -8.05 -2.72 6.99
N VAL A 124 -8.06 -3.80 6.20
CA VAL A 124 -7.85 -5.14 6.73
C VAL A 124 -6.43 -5.29 7.29
N ARG A 125 -5.40 -4.83 6.57
CA ARG A 125 -4.01 -4.85 7.02
C ARG A 125 -3.84 -4.16 8.37
N ASP A 126 -4.26 -2.90 8.46
CA ASP A 126 -4.02 -2.04 9.62
C ASP A 126 -4.84 -2.50 10.83
N SER A 127 -6.08 -2.94 10.60
CA SER A 127 -6.92 -3.51 11.65
C SER A 127 -6.32 -4.80 12.23
N PHE A 128 -5.88 -5.73 11.38
CA PHE A 128 -5.24 -6.97 11.85
C PHE A 128 -3.91 -6.70 12.53
N PHE A 129 -3.10 -5.79 11.98
CA PHE A 129 -1.83 -5.42 12.58
C PHE A 129 -2.04 -4.84 13.99
N GLY A 130 -2.83 -3.77 14.13
CA GLY A 130 -3.09 -3.15 15.43
C GLY A 130 -3.81 -4.10 16.39
N GLY A 131 -4.81 -4.82 15.90
CA GLY A 131 -5.59 -5.77 16.69
C GLY A 131 -4.74 -6.89 17.30
N LEU A 132 -3.95 -7.58 16.48
CA LEU A 132 -3.07 -8.65 16.96
C LEU A 132 -1.89 -8.11 17.76
N PHE A 133 -1.34 -6.96 17.36
CA PHE A 133 -0.26 -6.33 18.12
C PHE A 133 -0.69 -6.06 19.57
N PHE A 134 -1.79 -5.34 19.78
CA PHE A 134 -2.22 -5.02 21.13
C PHE A 134 -2.70 -6.25 21.90
N SER A 135 -3.28 -7.23 21.23
CA SER A 135 -3.76 -8.46 21.90
C SER A 135 -2.60 -9.33 22.37
N THR A 136 -1.62 -9.61 21.51
CA THR A 136 -0.41 -10.38 21.86
C THR A 136 0.42 -9.65 22.90
N TRP A 137 0.58 -8.33 22.76
CA TRP A 137 1.23 -7.47 23.74
C TRP A 137 0.58 -7.57 25.12
N GLN A 138 -0.73 -7.32 25.20
CA GLN A 138 -1.48 -7.33 26.46
C GLN A 138 -1.41 -8.71 27.13
N PHE A 139 -1.53 -9.78 26.35
CA PHE A 139 -1.42 -11.15 26.86
C PHE A 139 -0.05 -11.41 27.49
N LEU A 140 1.03 -11.07 26.78
CA LEU A 140 2.39 -11.22 27.31
C LEU A 140 2.64 -10.33 28.52
N HIS A 141 2.10 -9.11 28.51
CA HIS A 141 2.20 -8.19 29.62
C HIS A 141 1.54 -8.76 30.88
N GLN A 142 0.33 -9.29 30.77
CA GLN A 142 -0.37 -9.95 31.87
C GLN A 142 0.40 -11.18 32.37
N ALA A 143 0.89 -12.04 31.46
CA ALA A 143 1.67 -13.20 31.84
C ALA A 143 2.96 -12.84 32.60
N MET A 144 3.62 -11.74 32.22
CA MET A 144 4.80 -11.23 32.94
C MET A 144 4.43 -10.67 34.33
N LEU A 145 3.28 -10.01 34.46
CA LEU A 145 2.77 -9.55 35.76
C LEU A 145 2.44 -10.72 36.68
N ASP A 146 1.69 -11.70 36.17
CA ASP A 146 1.31 -12.90 36.92
C ASP A 146 2.57 -13.66 37.38
N TRP A 147 3.57 -13.80 36.50
CA TRP A 147 4.86 -14.41 36.84
C TRP A 147 5.60 -13.67 37.95
N LYS A 148 5.61 -12.32 37.90
CA LYS A 148 6.25 -11.50 38.93
C LYS A 148 5.51 -11.58 40.27
N ALA A 149 4.19 -11.69 40.24
CA ALA A 149 3.34 -11.80 41.42
C ALA A 149 3.55 -13.10 42.23
N VAL A 150 3.92 -14.21 41.58
CA VAL A 150 4.18 -15.50 42.26
C VAL A 150 5.29 -15.40 43.32
N GLY A 151 6.22 -14.47 43.16
CA GLY A 151 7.34 -14.28 44.10
C GLY A 151 7.07 -13.29 45.25
N MET A 152 5.86 -12.76 45.38
CA MET A 152 5.55 -11.70 46.37
C MET A 152 4.85 -12.26 47.62
N ASP A 153 5.28 -11.79 48.80
CA ASP A 153 4.63 -12.06 50.09
C ASP A 153 4.46 -10.74 50.87
N PRO A 154 3.22 -10.29 51.16
CA PRO A 154 1.94 -10.95 50.88
C PRO A 154 1.57 -10.95 49.38
N PRO A 155 0.69 -11.87 48.94
CA PRO A 155 0.25 -11.91 47.55
C PRO A 155 -0.49 -10.61 47.17
N PRO A 156 -0.22 -10.05 45.98
CA PRO A 156 -0.81 -8.80 45.53
C PRO A 156 -2.32 -8.96 45.30
N ARG A 157 -3.09 -7.96 45.73
CA ARG A 157 -4.55 -7.92 45.57
C ARG A 157 -4.96 -7.36 44.21
N SER A 158 -4.06 -6.65 43.54
CA SER A 158 -4.28 -6.11 42.19
C SER A 158 -2.98 -6.01 41.38
N ASN A 159 -3.11 -5.86 40.06
CA ASN A 159 -1.97 -5.76 39.14
C ASN A 159 -1.09 -4.52 39.43
N GLU A 160 -1.67 -3.46 39.99
CA GLU A 160 -0.98 -2.22 40.33
C GLU A 160 0.02 -2.42 41.49
N GLU A 161 -0.24 -3.38 42.39
CA GLU A 161 0.62 -3.68 43.54
C GLU A 161 1.89 -4.46 43.17
N VAL A 162 1.89 -5.13 42.00
CA VAL A 162 3.04 -5.92 41.51
C VAL A 162 4.25 -5.03 41.16
N GLY A 163 4.02 -3.72 40.99
CA GLY A 163 5.03 -2.73 40.61
C GLY A 163 5.48 -2.85 39.14
N PRO A 164 6.29 -1.91 38.65
CA PRO A 164 6.62 -1.81 37.22
C PRO A 164 7.34 -3.07 36.70
N LEU A 165 7.00 -3.49 35.49
CA LEU A 165 7.74 -4.53 34.78
C LEU A 165 9.08 -3.99 34.24
N SER A 166 10.04 -4.88 34.05
CA SER A 166 11.34 -4.53 33.46
C SER A 166 11.15 -3.91 32.06
N PRO A 167 11.69 -2.70 31.79
CA PRO A 167 11.60 -2.06 30.48
C PRO A 167 12.09 -2.94 29.34
N VAL A 168 13.11 -3.77 29.59
CA VAL A 168 13.66 -4.70 28.58
C VAL A 168 12.70 -5.85 28.30
N ALA A 169 12.11 -6.45 29.35
CA ALA A 169 11.15 -7.55 29.19
C ALA A 169 9.89 -7.07 28.45
N VAL A 170 9.40 -5.89 28.82
CA VAL A 170 8.33 -5.19 28.13
C VAL A 170 8.76 -4.97 26.67
N SER A 171 9.89 -4.34 26.38
CA SER A 171 10.35 -4.16 24.98
C SER A 171 10.42 -5.44 24.15
N LEU A 172 10.90 -6.56 24.73
CA LEU A 172 10.97 -7.86 24.07
C LEU A 172 9.61 -8.40 23.66
N ALA A 173 8.61 -8.30 24.55
CA ALA A 173 7.24 -8.67 24.22
C ALA A 173 6.69 -7.82 23.05
N ALA A 174 7.22 -6.60 22.84
CA ALA A 174 6.69 -5.65 21.86
C ALA A 174 7.21 -6.05 20.50
N GLY A 175 8.52 -6.37 20.47
CA GLY A 175 9.14 -6.95 19.31
C GLY A 175 8.46 -8.25 18.88
N PHE A 176 8.21 -9.18 19.81
CA PHE A 176 7.51 -10.41 19.48
C PHE A 176 6.10 -10.15 18.95
N SER A 177 5.34 -9.27 19.62
CA SER A 177 4.01 -8.88 19.17
C SER A 177 4.02 -8.26 17.77
N GLY A 178 4.98 -7.38 17.49
CA GLY A 178 5.19 -6.76 16.18
C GLY A 178 5.49 -7.77 15.08
N VAL A 179 6.23 -8.84 15.39
CA VAL A 179 6.49 -9.96 14.47
C VAL A 179 5.20 -10.71 14.14
N VAL A 180 4.41 -11.08 15.16
CA VAL A 180 3.13 -11.79 15.00
C VAL A 180 2.14 -10.96 14.17
N ALA A 181 1.98 -9.68 14.52
CA ALA A 181 1.12 -8.75 13.81
C ALA A 181 1.55 -8.55 12.34
N ALA A 182 2.87 -8.44 12.09
CA ALA A 182 3.42 -8.31 10.75
C ALA A 182 3.18 -9.57 9.89
N ALA A 183 3.38 -10.75 10.46
CA ALA A 183 3.14 -12.02 9.77
C ALA A 183 1.67 -12.17 9.36
N ALA A 184 0.75 -11.92 10.30
CA ALA A 184 -0.68 -12.09 10.07
C ALA A 184 -1.27 -11.07 9.07
N SER A 185 -0.76 -9.84 9.06
CA SER A 185 -1.22 -8.78 8.15
C SER A 185 -0.49 -8.77 6.79
N HIS A 186 0.42 -9.73 6.54
CA HIS A 186 1.38 -9.61 5.45
C HIS A 186 0.75 -9.62 4.05
N CYS A 187 -0.15 -10.57 3.80
CA CYS A 187 -0.79 -10.71 2.49
C CYS A 187 -1.58 -9.45 2.08
N PHE A 188 -2.19 -8.75 3.04
CA PHE A 188 -2.98 -7.55 2.79
C PHE A 188 -2.11 -6.34 2.44
N ASP A 189 -0.90 -6.25 2.98
CA ASP A 189 0.05 -5.20 2.64
C ASP A 189 0.66 -5.39 1.26
N THR A 190 0.97 -6.63 0.88
CA THR A 190 1.35 -6.96 -0.50
C THR A 190 0.23 -6.52 -1.44
N ALA A 191 -1.02 -6.89 -1.14
CA ALA A 191 -2.17 -6.48 -1.96
C ALA A 191 -2.37 -4.95 -2.00
N LYS A 192 -2.20 -4.24 -0.87
CA LYS A 192 -2.27 -2.77 -0.81
C LYS A 192 -1.21 -2.14 -1.70
N SER A 193 0.04 -2.58 -1.54
CA SER A 193 1.20 -2.10 -2.30
C SER A 193 1.02 -2.29 -3.80
N ARG A 194 0.56 -3.47 -4.23
CA ARG A 194 0.28 -3.78 -5.64
C ARG A 194 -0.85 -2.92 -6.20
N SER A 195 -1.92 -2.72 -5.42
CA SER A 195 -3.02 -1.84 -5.81
C SER A 195 -2.55 -0.39 -6.00
N GLN A 196 -1.72 0.11 -5.08
CA GLN A 196 -1.14 1.46 -5.12
C GLN A 196 -0.16 1.65 -6.29
N CYS A 197 0.53 0.59 -6.72
CA CYS A 197 1.34 0.55 -7.93
C CYS A 197 0.55 0.45 -9.25
N THR A 198 -0.78 0.30 -9.20
CA THR A 198 -1.55 0.27 -10.45
C THR A 198 -2.03 1.68 -10.76
N VAL A 199 -1.70 2.20 -11.95
CA VAL A 199 -2.22 3.47 -12.47
C VAL A 199 -3.45 3.17 -13.34
N ILE A 200 -4.59 3.79 -13.04
CA ILE A 200 -5.83 3.62 -13.79
C ILE A 200 -6.40 5.01 -14.07
N PRO A 201 -6.33 5.47 -15.33
CA PRO A 201 -6.92 6.73 -15.74
C PRO A 201 -8.41 6.79 -15.41
N LYS A 202 -8.89 7.96 -14.98
CA LYS A 202 -10.27 8.16 -14.51
C LYS A 202 -11.33 7.77 -15.55
N TYR A 203 -11.03 7.97 -16.83
CA TYR A 203 -11.93 7.62 -17.93
C TYR A 203 -12.08 6.11 -18.11
N VAL A 204 -10.99 5.36 -17.97
CA VAL A 204 -11.02 3.87 -17.99
C VAL A 204 -11.79 3.35 -16.78
N ALA A 205 -11.63 3.97 -15.61
CA ALA A 205 -12.41 3.62 -14.43
C ALA A 205 -13.91 3.91 -14.60
N MET A 206 -14.25 5.02 -15.25
CA MET A 206 -15.64 5.39 -15.57
C MET A 206 -16.27 4.41 -16.55
N GLU A 207 -15.56 4.06 -17.63
CA GLU A 207 -15.99 3.10 -18.64
C GLU A 207 -16.26 1.72 -18.02
N ARG A 208 -15.34 1.20 -17.20
CA ARG A 208 -15.54 -0.08 -16.47
C ARG A 208 -16.79 -0.06 -15.60
N ARG A 209 -17.12 1.09 -15.01
CA ARG A 209 -18.33 1.25 -14.19
C ARG A 209 -19.59 1.27 -15.07
N LEU A 210 -19.54 1.98 -16.19
CA LEU A 210 -20.63 2.08 -17.16
C LEU A 210 -20.96 0.71 -17.77
N LEU A 211 -19.93 -0.04 -18.15
CA LEU A 211 -20.04 -1.39 -18.69
C LEU A 211 -20.31 -2.48 -17.64
N LYS A 212 -20.49 -2.10 -16.36
CA LYS A 212 -20.69 -3.02 -15.23
C LYS A 212 -19.68 -4.16 -15.20
N TRP A 213 -18.41 -3.87 -15.50
CA TRP A 213 -17.36 -4.89 -15.57
C TRP A 213 -17.27 -5.64 -14.23
N SER A 214 -17.47 -6.95 -14.27
CA SER A 214 -17.41 -7.79 -13.08
C SER A 214 -15.99 -7.82 -12.51
N ARG A 215 -15.85 -7.60 -11.19
CA ARG A 215 -14.53 -7.66 -10.56
C ARG A 215 -14.03 -9.10 -10.57
N PRO A 216 -12.80 -9.38 -11.01
CA PRO A 216 -12.25 -10.73 -10.94
C PRO A 216 -12.08 -11.16 -9.47
N GLY A 217 -12.06 -12.48 -9.24
CA GLY A 217 -11.78 -13.07 -7.93
C GLY A 217 -12.99 -13.57 -7.16
N ASN A 218 -12.72 -14.32 -6.10
CA ASN A 218 -13.72 -14.87 -5.19
C ASN A 218 -14.28 -13.78 -4.25
N ARG A 219 -15.28 -14.13 -3.42
CA ARG A 219 -15.93 -13.17 -2.52
C ARG A 219 -14.94 -12.55 -1.51
N PHE A 220 -14.02 -13.36 -0.99
CA PHE A 220 -13.00 -12.91 -0.03
C PHE A 220 -12.06 -11.88 -0.66
N GLU A 221 -11.49 -12.19 -1.83
CA GLU A 221 -10.60 -11.30 -2.59
C GLU A 221 -11.26 -9.97 -2.93
N ARG A 222 -12.53 -10.00 -3.35
CA ARG A 222 -13.29 -8.78 -3.63
C ARG A 222 -13.52 -7.94 -2.38
N TYR A 223 -13.74 -8.57 -1.23
CA TYR A 223 -13.94 -7.90 0.05
C TYR A 223 -12.63 -7.27 0.55
N THR A 224 -11.55 -8.05 0.58
CA THR A 224 -10.25 -7.64 1.09
C THR A 224 -9.46 -6.78 0.11
N GLY A 225 -9.84 -6.74 -1.17
CA GLY A 225 -9.14 -5.97 -2.19
C GLY A 225 -7.92 -6.69 -2.78
N ILE A 226 -7.78 -8.00 -2.57
CA ILE A 226 -6.72 -8.82 -3.16
C ILE A 226 -7.07 -9.09 -4.63
N HIS A 227 -6.13 -8.83 -5.55
CA HIS A 227 -6.30 -9.18 -6.95
C HIS A 227 -5.90 -10.64 -7.18
N PRO A 228 -6.66 -11.44 -7.96
CA PRO A 228 -6.35 -12.86 -8.18
C PRO A 228 -4.95 -13.11 -8.77
N ALA A 229 -4.42 -12.17 -9.55
CA ALA A 229 -3.07 -12.25 -10.11
C ALA A 229 -1.96 -12.16 -9.04
N ASP A 230 -2.26 -11.62 -7.85
CA ASP A 230 -1.27 -11.43 -6.79
C ASP A 230 -1.13 -12.68 -5.87
N ARG A 231 -1.95 -13.72 -6.05
CA ARG A 231 -2.00 -14.92 -5.17
C ARG A 231 -0.64 -15.56 -4.91
N ILE A 232 0.17 -15.69 -5.96
CA ILE A 232 1.46 -16.38 -5.92
C ILE A 232 2.50 -15.56 -5.13
N ILE A 233 2.33 -14.25 -5.08
CA ILE A 233 3.33 -13.33 -4.52
C ILE A 233 2.94 -12.76 -3.16
N LEU A 234 1.78 -13.12 -2.60
CA LEU A 234 1.24 -12.53 -1.36
C LEU A 234 2.22 -12.57 -0.19
N PHE A 235 3.04 -13.63 -0.12
CA PHE A 235 3.99 -13.86 0.97
C PHE A 235 5.45 -13.48 0.64
N HIS A 236 5.70 -12.90 -0.53
CA HIS A 236 7.03 -12.38 -0.84
C HIS A 236 7.42 -11.26 0.12
N GLY A 237 8.66 -11.31 0.61
CA GLY A 237 9.20 -10.31 1.53
C GLY A 237 8.66 -10.36 2.96
N ILE A 238 8.05 -11.48 3.39
CA ILE A 238 7.51 -11.60 4.77
C ILE A 238 8.62 -11.51 5.84
N TRP A 239 9.76 -12.17 5.63
CA TRP A 239 10.89 -12.16 6.56
C TRP A 239 11.43 -10.77 6.90
N PRO A 240 11.84 -9.93 5.91
CA PRO A 240 12.35 -8.60 6.22
C PRO A 240 11.29 -7.71 6.88
N ARG A 241 10.00 -7.89 6.57
CA ARG A 241 8.93 -7.16 7.26
C ARG A 241 8.77 -7.59 8.71
N MET A 242 8.74 -8.89 8.99
CA MET A 242 8.65 -9.42 10.35
C MET A 242 9.82 -8.89 11.20
N ALA A 243 11.04 -8.99 10.68
CA ALA A 243 12.25 -8.47 11.33
C ALA A 243 12.14 -6.96 11.59
N ARG A 244 11.81 -6.17 10.56
CA ARG A 244 11.64 -4.71 10.70
C ARG A 244 10.58 -4.35 11.73
N SER A 245 9.45 -5.03 11.73
CA SER A 245 8.32 -4.73 12.62
C SER A 245 8.63 -5.11 14.06
N GLY A 246 9.33 -6.23 14.28
CA GLY A 246 9.81 -6.62 15.59
C GLY A 246 10.83 -5.63 16.15
N ILE A 247 11.87 -5.31 15.38
CA ILE A 247 12.90 -4.34 15.81
C ILE A 247 12.27 -2.97 16.08
N SER A 248 11.40 -2.49 15.18
CA SER A 248 10.72 -1.20 15.36
C SER A 248 9.87 -1.17 16.62
N SER A 249 9.12 -2.24 16.90
CA SER A 249 8.24 -2.28 18.08
C SER A 249 9.04 -2.36 19.38
N PHE A 250 10.12 -3.16 19.39
CA PHE A 250 11.07 -3.22 20.50
C PHE A 250 11.64 -1.83 20.82
N LEU A 251 12.13 -1.13 19.79
CA LEU A 251 12.76 0.19 19.96
C LEU A 251 11.76 1.27 20.38
N ILE A 252 10.54 1.27 19.82
CA ILE A 252 9.50 2.25 20.19
C ILE A 252 9.13 2.10 21.67
N VAL A 253 8.83 0.87 22.10
CA VAL A 253 8.42 0.65 23.49
C VAL A 253 9.59 0.83 24.45
N GLY A 254 10.77 0.29 24.13
CA GLY A 254 11.95 0.46 24.97
C GLY A 254 12.37 1.91 25.09
N GLY A 255 12.37 2.65 23.98
CA GLY A 255 12.64 4.08 23.97
C GLY A 255 11.62 4.86 24.80
N TYR A 256 10.33 4.51 24.72
CA TYR A 256 9.29 5.13 25.54
C TYR A 256 9.54 4.94 27.03
N TYR A 257 9.80 3.71 27.49
CA TYR A 257 10.05 3.45 28.91
C TYR A 257 11.35 4.07 29.41
N LEU A 258 12.43 4.02 28.61
CA LEU A 258 13.69 4.70 28.95
C LEU A 258 13.51 6.20 29.10
N PHE A 259 12.73 6.81 28.21
CA PHE A 259 12.45 8.25 28.26
C PHE A 259 11.63 8.63 29.49
N ILE A 260 10.61 7.85 29.83
CA ILE A 260 9.82 8.06 31.06
C ILE A 260 10.69 7.92 32.31
N ASP A 261 11.56 6.92 32.36
CA ASP A 261 12.46 6.70 33.50
C ASP A 261 13.42 7.90 33.72
N GLN A 262 13.94 8.48 32.63
CA GLN A 262 14.77 9.69 32.68
C GLN A 262 13.99 10.93 33.13
N LEU A 263 12.74 11.10 32.70
CA LEU A 263 11.91 12.24 33.09
C LEU A 263 11.41 12.17 34.53
N VAL A 264 11.17 10.98 35.05
CA VAL A 264 10.68 10.78 36.43
C VAL A 264 11.84 10.81 37.44
N SER A 265 13.06 10.49 37.00
CA SER A 265 14.26 10.50 37.85
C SER A 265 15.01 11.83 37.92
N GLY A 266 14.62 12.84 37.12
CA GLY A 266 15.25 14.17 37.07
C GLY A 266 14.38 15.25 37.71
#